data_AF-A0A6J7KF82-F1
#
_entry.id   AF-A0A6J7KF82-F1
#
_cell.length_a   1.000
_cell.length_b   1.000
_cell.length_c   1.000
_cell.angle_alpha   90.00
_cell.angle_beta   90.00
_cell.angle_gamma   90.00
#
_symmetry.space_group_name_H-M   'P 1'
#
loop_
_entity.id
_entity.type
_entity.pdbx_description
1 polymer ?
#
loop_
_entity_poly.entity_id
_entity_poly.type
_entity_poly.pdbx_seq_one_letter_code
_entity_poly.pdbx_strand_id
1 'polypeptide(L)'
;MDIKWNQLLLVASASVVVAVVVSALFALGVRLITNAQHAVPGARKGKAADMRKEILSRVFAYLSFLVSAAVLSLFLLGILFSNDKGVKAAIGAFFGIQ
;
A
#
# COMPACT_ATOMS: atom_id res chain seq x y z
N MET A 1 -11.67 36.56 -2.34
CA MET A 1 -11.56 35.09 -2.34
C MET A 1 -10.08 34.77 -2.40
N ASP A 2 -9.49 34.35 -1.28
CA ASP A 2 -8.07 33.97 -1.25
C ASP A 2 -7.95 32.46 -1.45
N ILE A 3 -7.16 32.07 -2.46
CA ILE A 3 -6.80 30.67 -2.68
C ILE A 3 -5.87 30.25 -1.54
N LYS A 4 -6.24 29.19 -0.81
CA LYS A 4 -5.43 28.64 0.28
C LYS A 4 -4.29 27.77 -0.26
N TRP A 5 -3.28 28.41 -0.85
CA TRP A 5 -2.14 27.76 -1.50
C TRP A 5 -1.42 26.73 -0.61
N ASN A 6 -1.26 27.00 0.69
CA ASN A 6 -0.64 26.06 1.62
C ASN A 6 -1.41 24.74 1.73
N GLN A 7 -2.75 24.78 1.77
CA GLN A 7 -3.56 23.57 1.85
C GLN A 7 -3.52 22.78 0.55
N LEU A 8 -3.47 23.48 -0.59
CA LEU A 8 -3.36 22.86 -1.90
C LEU A 8 -2.02 22.10 -2.04
N LEU A 9 -0.90 22.75 -1.67
CA LEU A 9 0.43 22.13 -1.74
C LEU A 9 0.58 20.95 -0.78
N LEU A 10 -0.03 21.03 0.39
CA LEU A 10 -0.04 19.95 1.37
C LEU A 10 -0.74 18.70 0.84
N VAL A 11 -1.95 18.83 0.30
CA VAL A 11 -2.70 17.70 -0.26
C VAL A 11 -2.01 17.15 -1.51
N ALA A 12 -1.47 18.03 -2.37
CA ALA A 12 -0.74 17.62 -3.57
C ALA A 12 0.50 16.79 -3.23
N SER A 13 1.32 17.27 -2.30
CA SER A 13 2.52 16.55 -1.85
C SER A 13 2.18 15.23 -1.14
N ALA A 14 1.20 15.22 -0.24
CA ALA A 14 0.73 14.00 0.42
C ALA A 14 0.20 12.96 -0.59
N SER A 15 -0.55 13.40 -1.61
CA SER A 15 -1.07 12.51 -2.66
C SER A 15 0.05 11.85 -3.46
N VAL A 16 1.10 12.61 -3.79
CA VAL A 16 2.27 12.06 -4.49
C VAL A 16 2.97 10.99 -3.64
N VAL A 17 3.18 11.26 -2.36
CA VAL A 17 3.81 10.29 -1.45
C VAL A 17 2.99 9.01 -1.34
N VAL A 18 1.66 9.13 -1.16
CA VAL A 18 0.77 7.96 -1.11
C VAL A 18 0.80 7.18 -2.41
N ALA A 19 0.76 7.86 -3.56
CA ALA A 19 0.84 7.22 -4.86
C ALA A 19 2.14 6.40 -5.00
N VAL A 20 3.29 6.97 -4.63
CA VAL A 20 4.58 6.27 -4.66
C VAL A 20 4.56 5.02 -3.77
N VAL A 21 4.06 5.14 -2.54
CA VAL A 21 4.00 4.02 -1.59
C VAL A 21 3.07 2.91 -2.09
N VAL A 22 1.86 3.26 -2.54
CA VAL A 22 0.87 2.31 -3.05
C VAL A 22 1.41 1.60 -4.29
N SER A 23 1.98 2.34 -5.25
CA SER A 23 2.57 1.76 -6.46
C SER A 23 3.74 0.82 -6.13
N ALA A 24 4.60 1.18 -5.18
CA ALA A 24 5.73 0.34 -4.77
C ALA A 24 5.25 -0.97 -4.11
N LEU A 25 4.30 -0.89 -3.18
CA LEU A 25 3.72 -2.07 -2.52
C LEU A 25 2.98 -2.98 -3.51
N PHE A 26 2.24 -2.39 -4.44
CA PHE A 26 1.55 -3.13 -5.48
C PHE A 26 2.55 -3.85 -6.40
N ALA A 27 3.60 -3.15 -6.86
CA ALA A 27 4.65 -3.73 -7.70
C ALA A 27 5.40 -4.86 -6.98
N LEU A 28 5.68 -4.71 -5.69
CA LEU A 28 6.26 -5.77 -4.86
C LEU A 28 5.35 -6.99 -4.79
N GLY A 29 4.05 -6.79 -4.58
CA GLY A 29 3.06 -7.87 -4.58
C GLY A 29 3.05 -8.64 -5.91
N VAL A 30 3.06 -7.93 -7.05
CA VAL A 30 3.14 -8.55 -8.39
C VAL A 30 4.41 -9.37 -8.53
N ARG A 31 5.58 -8.82 -8.16
CA ARG A 31 6.86 -9.53 -8.23
C ARG A 31 6.86 -10.81 -7.39
N LEU A 32 6.26 -10.76 -6.19
CA LEU A 32 6.15 -11.92 -5.30
C LEU A 32 5.22 -13.00 -5.87
N ILE A 33 4.10 -12.63 -6.51
CA ILE A 33 3.26 -13.60 -7.24
C ILE A 33 4.03 -14.24 -8.39
N THR A 34 4.75 -13.46 -9.19
CA THR A 34 5.54 -14.00 -10.30
C THR A 34 6.61 -14.97 -9.80
N ASN A 35 7.31 -14.63 -8.71
CA ASN A 35 8.25 -15.53 -8.05
C ASN A 35 7.58 -16.83 -7.57
N ALA A 36 6.36 -16.74 -7.04
CA ALA A 36 5.58 -17.92 -6.64
C ALA A 36 5.25 -18.80 -7.85
N GLN A 37 4.80 -18.20 -8.96
CA GLN A 37 4.46 -18.91 -10.20
C GLN A 37 5.66 -19.67 -10.78
N HIS A 38 6.87 -19.12 -10.67
CA HIS A 38 8.10 -19.82 -11.08
C HIS A 38 8.45 -21.03 -10.19
N ALA A 39 8.00 -21.06 -8.93
CA ALA A 39 8.23 -22.18 -8.02
C ALA A 39 7.22 -23.34 -8.21
N VAL A 40 6.04 -23.07 -8.79
CA VAL A 40 4.96 -24.06 -8.99
C VAL A 40 5.42 -25.35 -9.68
N PRO A 41 6.21 -25.33 -10.78
CA PRO A 41 6.63 -26.56 -11.45
C PRO A 41 7.53 -27.45 -10.58
N GLY A 42 8.35 -26.85 -9.72
CA GLY A 42 9.20 -27.56 -8.75
C GLY A 42 8.38 -28.11 -7.58
N ALA A 43 7.44 -27.32 -7.08
CA ALA A 43 6.51 -27.70 -6.01
C ALA A 43 5.63 -28.91 -6.42
N ARG A 44 5.12 -28.93 -7.66
CA ARG A 44 4.35 -30.06 -8.22
C ARG A 44 5.14 -31.36 -8.33
N LYS A 45 6.47 -31.29 -8.36
CA LYS A 45 7.37 -32.45 -8.33
C LYS A 45 7.71 -32.89 -6.90
N GLY A 46 7.04 -32.34 -5.89
CA GLY A 46 7.25 -32.68 -4.48
C GLY A 46 8.52 -32.08 -3.86
N LYS A 47 9.20 -31.15 -4.54
CA LYS A 47 10.40 -30.50 -3.99
C LYS A 47 10.00 -29.58 -2.84
N ALA A 48 10.34 -29.98 -1.61
CA ALA A 48 9.97 -29.26 -0.40
C ALA A 48 10.45 -27.79 -0.38
N ALA A 49 11.62 -27.50 -0.94
CA ALA A 49 12.15 -26.14 -1.04
C ALA A 49 11.29 -25.24 -1.94
N ASP A 50 10.84 -25.77 -3.09
CA ASP A 50 10.02 -25.03 -4.05
C ASP A 50 8.59 -24.85 -3.54
N MET A 51 8.04 -25.85 -2.83
CA MET A 51 6.75 -25.71 -2.12
C MET A 51 6.78 -24.58 -1.09
N ARG A 52 7.82 -24.54 -0.24
CA ARG A 52 7.97 -23.46 0.75
C ARG A 52 8.07 -22.10 0.07
N LYS A 53 8.88 -21.99 -0.98
CA LYS A 53 9.07 -20.74 -1.72
C LYS A 53 7.78 -20.25 -2.36
N GLU A 54 6.97 -21.16 -2.92
CA GLU A 54 5.66 -20.85 -3.46
C GLU A 54 4.73 -20.27 -2.39
N ILE A 55 4.56 -20.99 -1.28
CA ILE A 55 3.65 -20.59 -0.19
C ILE A 55 4.08 -19.24 0.38
N LEU A 56 5.37 -19.09 0.71
CA LEU A 56 5.88 -17.88 1.33
C LEU A 56 5.69 -16.67 0.40
N SER A 57 6.01 -16.83 -0.88
CA SER A 57 5.86 -15.75 -1.87
C SER A 57 4.40 -15.36 -2.08
N ARG A 58 3.46 -16.32 -2.09
CA ARG A 58 2.02 -16.03 -2.18
C ARG A 58 1.52 -15.28 -0.94
N VAL A 59 1.90 -15.73 0.25
CA VAL A 59 1.48 -15.09 1.51
C VAL A 59 1.98 -13.65 1.56
N PHE A 60 3.28 -13.43 1.31
CA PHE A 60 3.83 -12.07 1.30
C PHE A 60 3.24 -11.20 0.18
N ALA A 61 2.91 -11.78 -0.98
CA ALA A 61 2.24 -11.04 -2.03
C ALA A 61 0.85 -10.53 -1.58
N TYR A 62 0.04 -11.40 -0.97
CA TYR A 62 -1.27 -11.01 -0.47
C TYR A 62 -1.19 -9.99 0.67
N LEU A 63 -0.21 -10.10 1.56
CA LEU A 63 0.06 -9.08 2.56
C LEU A 63 0.42 -7.74 1.92
N SER A 64 1.27 -7.75 0.88
CA SER A 64 1.65 -6.52 0.15
C SER A 64 0.44 -5.85 -0.51
N PHE A 65 -0.44 -6.63 -1.13
CA PHE A 65 -1.69 -6.10 -1.72
C PHE A 65 -2.66 -5.58 -0.67
N LEU A 66 -2.80 -6.30 0.45
CA LEU A 66 -3.65 -5.87 1.55
C LEU A 66 -3.17 -4.56 2.16
N VAL A 67 -1.86 -4.43 2.40
CA VAL A 67 -1.27 -3.18 2.90
C VAL A 67 -1.41 -2.06 1.87
N SER A 68 -1.18 -2.34 0.59
CA SER A 68 -1.40 -1.37 -0.50
C SER A 68 -2.84 -0.85 -0.52
N ALA A 69 -3.83 -1.74 -0.39
CA ALA A 69 -5.24 -1.38 -0.35
C ALA A 69 -5.61 -0.62 0.94
N ALA A 70 -5.05 -1.01 2.07
CA ALA A 70 -5.27 -0.37 3.37
C ALA A 70 -4.74 1.07 3.38
N VAL A 71 -3.52 1.29 2.86
CA VAL A 71 -2.91 2.63 2.76
C VAL A 71 -3.76 3.55 1.90
N LEU A 72 -4.17 3.08 0.71
CA LEU A 72 -5.04 3.86 -0.17
C LEU A 72 -6.40 4.15 0.49
N SER A 73 -7.02 3.13 1.11
CA SER A 73 -8.31 3.28 1.79
C SER A 73 -8.23 4.28 2.92
N LEU A 74 -7.21 4.20 3.78
CA LEU A 74 -7.00 5.15 4.88
C LEU A 74 -6.79 6.58 4.38
N PHE A 75 -6.04 6.76 3.30
CA PHE A 75 -5.84 8.07 2.70
C PHE A 75 -7.13 8.68 2.16
N LEU A 76 -7.92 7.89 1.41
CA LEU A 76 -9.20 8.34 0.85
C LEU A 76 -10.25 8.61 1.93
N LEU A 77 -10.36 7.72 2.91
CA LEU A 77 -11.21 7.89 4.09
C LEU A 77 -10.81 9.16 4.85
N GLY A 78 -9.51 9.41 4.92
CA GLY A 78 -8.92 10.62 5.46
C GLY A 78 -9.42 11.89 4.78
N ILE A 79 -9.36 11.93 3.46
CA ILE A 79 -9.85 13.06 2.67
C ILE A 79 -11.36 13.24 2.86
N LEU A 80 -12.13 12.15 2.78
CA LEU A 80 -13.59 12.18 2.85
C LEU A 80 -14.12 12.68 4.21
N PHE A 81 -13.52 12.22 5.30
CA PHE A 81 -13.89 12.64 6.66
C PHE A 81 -12.97 13.73 7.20
N SER A 82 -12.32 14.52 6.34
CA SER A 82 -11.43 15.61 6.75
C SER A 82 -12.11 16.71 7.61
N ASN A 83 -13.44 16.72 7.74
CA ASN A 83 -14.17 17.59 8.67
C ASN A 83 -14.32 16.99 10.09
N ASP A 84 -14.04 15.70 10.27
CA ASP A 84 -14.03 15.03 11.57
C ASP A 84 -12.67 15.23 12.26
N LYS A 85 -12.70 15.67 13.53
CA LYS A 85 -11.49 15.93 14.32
C LYS A 85 -10.63 14.68 14.51
N GLY A 86 -11.26 13.49 14.59
CA GLY A 86 -10.53 12.22 14.74
C GLY A 86 -9.74 11.86 13.48
N VAL A 87 -10.27 12.19 12.31
CA VAL A 87 -9.65 11.89 11.02
C VAL A 87 -8.54 12.88 10.68
N LYS A 88 -8.71 14.17 11.03
CA LYS A 88 -7.60 15.13 11.01
C LYS A 88 -6.44 14.71 11.90
N ALA A 89 -6.71 14.16 13.08
CA ALA A 89 -5.66 13.66 13.98
C ALA A 89 -4.95 12.42 13.40
N ALA A 90 -5.68 11.50 12.76
CA ALA A 90 -5.08 10.32 12.13
C ALA A 90 -4.22 10.67 10.90
N ILE A 91 -4.71 11.54 10.02
CA ILE A 91 -3.93 12.07 8.88
C ILE A 91 -2.77 12.93 9.39
N GLY A 92 -3.02 13.77 10.39
CA GLY A 92 -2.01 14.61 11.01
C GLY A 92 -0.88 13.82 11.66
N ALA A 93 -1.21 12.72 12.34
CA ALA A 93 -0.21 11.80 12.89
C ALA A 93 0.55 11.03 11.80
N PHE A 94 -0.11 10.65 10.70
CA PHE A 94 0.51 9.88 9.62
C PHE A 94 1.37 10.75 8.68
N PHE A 95 0.99 12.01 8.47
CA PHE A 95 1.65 12.95 7.55
C PHE A 95 2.36 14.13 8.26
N GLY A 96 2.35 14.18 9.60
CA GLY A 96 3.00 15.24 10.39
C GLY A 96 2.29 16.60 10.33
N ILE A 97 0.98 16.63 10.13
CA ILE A 97 0.18 17.85 9.93
C ILE A 97 -0.52 18.18 11.25
N GLN A 98 -0.04 19.20 11.99
CA GLN A 98 -0.78 19.81 13.10
C GLN A 98 -1.83 20.80 12.60
#